data_AF-A0A7W1GSD0-F1
#
_entry.id   AF-A0A7W1GSD0-F1
#
_cell.length_a   1.000
_cell.length_b   1.000
_cell.length_c   1.000
_cell.angle_alpha   90.00
_cell.angle_beta   90.00
_cell.angle_gamma   90.00
#
_symmetry.space_group_name_H-M   'P 1'
#
loop_
_entity.id
_entity.type
_entity.pdbx_description
1 polymer ?
#
loop_
_entity_poly.entity_id
_entity_poly.type
_entity_poly.pdbx_seq_one_letter_code
_entity_poly.pdbx_strand_id
1 'polypeptide(L)' 'MRTINVTFSIPENINILLHSFVEKRGLSKFVTKAIEKALEEEKNTLKAAFKEAENDPDLKETINDWAALDGED' A
#
# COMPACT_ATOMS: atom_id res chain seq x y z
N MET A 1 -17.04 -13.05 6.67
CA MET A 1 -15.59 -13.01 6.41
C MET A 1 -14.92 -14.15 7.13
N ARG A 2 -14.03 -14.90 6.47
CA ARG A 2 -13.15 -15.86 7.16
C ARG A 2 -12.01 -15.08 7.80
N THR A 3 -11.72 -15.34 9.08
CA THR A 3 -10.60 -14.75 9.81
C THR A 3 -9.43 -15.74 9.83
N ILE A 4 -8.21 -15.22 9.63
CA ILE A 4 -6.97 -15.98 9.74
C ILE A 4 -6.20 -15.42 10.93
N ASN A 5 -5.78 -16.29 11.85
CA ASN A 5 -4.96 -15.88 12.98
C ASN A 5 -3.52 -15.72 12.51
N VAL A 6 -2.97 -14.52 12.67
CA VAL A 6 -1.58 -14.20 12.31
C VAL A 6 -0.85 -13.81 13.58
N THR A 7 0.32 -14.40 13.80
CA THR A 7 1.24 -14.02 14.89
C THR A 7 2.40 -13.26 14.28
N PHE A 8 2.75 -12.13 14.89
CA PHE A 8 3.88 -11.31 14.48
C PHE A 8 4.65 -10.84 15.70
N SER A 9 5.94 -10.56 15.51
CA SER A 9 6.81 -10.01 16.55
C SER A 9 6.93 -8.50 16.37
N ILE A 10 6.84 -7.76 17.46
CA ILE A 10 7.11 -6.32 17.50
C ILE A 10 8.17 -6.01 18.54
N PRO A 11 8.94 -4.92 18.36
CA PRO A 11 9.83 -4.42 19.38
C PRO A 11 9.11 -4.21 20.73
N GLU A 12 9.78 -4.55 21.82
CA GLU A 12 9.20 -4.50 23.17
C GLU A 12 8.72 -3.09 23.55
N ASN A 13 9.50 -2.06 23.21
CA ASN A 13 9.14 -0.66 23.43
C ASN A 13 7.83 -0.29 22.72
N ILE A 14 7.60 -0.81 21.51
CA ILE A 14 6.36 -0.60 20.76
C ILE A 14 5.21 -1.36 21.41
N ASN A 15 5.44 -2.58 21.90
CA ASN A 15 4.44 -3.36 22.62
C ASN A 15 3.97 -2.66 23.91
N ILE A 16 4.91 -2.14 24.70
CA ILE A 16 4.62 -1.37 25.92
C ILE A 16 3.78 -0.14 25.57
N LEU A 17 4.17 0.59 24.52
CA LEU A 17 3.44 1.76 24.06
C LEU A 17 2.02 1.40 23.60
N LEU A 18 1.85 0.35 22.80
CA LEU A 18 0.54 -0.16 22.37
C LEU A 18 -0.37 -0.47 23.55
N HIS A 19 0.16 -1.15 24.57
CA HIS A 19 -0.59 -1.48 25.78
C HIS A 19 -0.95 -0.25 26.62
N SER A 20 -0.25 0.87 26.47
CA SER A 20 -0.59 2.14 27.15
C SER A 20 -1.79 2.86 26.52
N PHE A 21 -2.02 2.65 25.22
CA PHE A 21 -3.10 3.29 24.47
C PHE A 21 -4.31 2.38 24.21
N VAL A 22 -4.12 1.06 24.24
CA VAL A 22 -5.14 0.10 23.82
C VAL A 22 -5.25 -1.01 24.85
N GLU A 23 -6.48 -1.22 25.35
CA GLU A 23 -6.78 -2.35 26.22
C GLU A 23 -6.47 -3.69 25.53
N LYS A 24 -6.08 -4.72 26.30
CA LYS A 24 -5.69 -6.03 25.75
C LYS A 24 -6.68 -6.61 24.73
N ARG A 25 -7.98 -6.41 24.93
CA ARG A 25 -9.03 -6.92 24.01
C ARG A 25 -9.17 -6.10 22.73
N GLY A 26 -8.68 -4.86 22.71
CA GLY A 26 -8.74 -3.95 21.56
C GLY A 26 -7.56 -4.07 20.60
N LEU A 27 -6.49 -4.76 20.98
CA LEU A 27 -5.24 -4.84 20.21
C LEU A 27 -5.43 -5.33 18.78
N SER A 28 -6.13 -6.45 18.60
CA SER A 28 -6.35 -7.01 17.25
C SER A 28 -7.07 -6.00 16.36
N LYS A 29 -8.12 -5.35 16.86
CA LYS A 29 -8.87 -4.32 16.13
C LYS A 29 -8.02 -3.09 15.82
N PHE A 30 -7.17 -2.67 16.75
CA PHE A 30 -6.25 -1.56 16.55
C PHE A 30 -5.23 -1.87 15.46
N VAL A 31 -4.58 -3.04 15.54
CA VAL A 31 -3.59 -3.48 14.56
C VAL A 31 -4.23 -3.64 13.18
N THR A 32 -5.43 -4.23 13.08
CA THR A 32 -6.17 -4.31 11.82
C THR A 32 -6.40 -2.94 11.20
N LYS A 33 -6.89 -1.96 11.98
CA LYS A 33 -7.10 -0.59 11.50
C LYS A 33 -5.80 0.09 11.07
N ALA A 34 -4.71 -0.13 11.80
CA ALA A 34 -3.41 0.42 11.46
C ALA A 34 -2.90 -0.14 10.12
N ILE A 35 -3.06 -1.46 9.91
CA ILE A 35 -2.70 -2.13 8.66
C ILE A 35 -3.58 -1.63 7.50
N GLU A 36 -4.90 -1.55 7.68
CA GLU A 36 -5.82 -1.04 6.65
C GLU A 36 -5.45 0.38 6.23
N LYS A 37 -5.13 1.24 7.20
CA LYS A 37 -4.70 2.62 6.92
C LYS A 37 -3.39 2.66 6.14
N ALA A 38 -2.38 1.90 6.57
CA ALA A 38 -1.08 1.86 5.89
C ALA A 38 -1.19 1.32 4.45
N LEU A 39 -2.03 0.30 4.22
CA LEU A 39 -2.27 -0.24 2.88
C LEU A 39 -2.98 0.77 1.97
N GLU A 40 -3.95 1.52 2.49
CA GLU A 40 -4.63 2.53 1.68
C GLU A 40 -3.71 3.73 1.37
N GLU A 41 -2.83 4.12 2.31
CA GLU A 41 -1.78 5.12 2.07
C GLU A 41 -0.83 4.67 0.96
N GLU A 42 -0.30 3.45 1.04
CA GLU A 42 0.62 2.90 0.03
C GLU A 42 -0.04 2.81 -1.35
N LYS A 43 -1.29 2.35 -1.40
CA LYS A 43 -2.08 2.30 -2.63
C LYS A 43 -2.29 3.69 -3.23
N ASN A 44 -2.52 4.71 -2.40
CA ASN A 44 -2.69 6.07 -2.88
C ASN A 44 -1.36 6.66 -3.39
N THR A 45 -0.25 6.37 -2.72
CA THR A 45 1.09 6.71 -3.20
C THR A 45 1.36 6.06 -4.56
N LEU A 46 1.05 4.76 -4.72
CA LEU A 46 1.24 4.05 -5.97
C LEU A 46 0.36 4.62 -7.10
N LYS A 47 -0.91 4.94 -6.80
CA LYS A 47 -1.80 5.60 -7.76
C LYS A 47 -1.30 6.98 -8.18
N ALA A 48 -0.76 7.75 -7.23
CA ALA A 48 -0.20 9.07 -7.53
C ALA A 48 1.02 8.94 -8.44
N ALA A 49 1.94 8.03 -8.12
CA ALA A 49 3.12 7.74 -8.94
C ALA A 49 2.73 7.25 -10.34
N PHE A 50 1.72 6.39 -10.46
CA PHE A 50 1.23 5.93 -11.75
C PHE A 50 0.61 7.06 -12.58
N LYS A 51 -0.20 7.91 -11.96
CA LYS A 51 -0.79 9.08 -12.63
C LYS A 51 0.27 10.10 -13.04
N GLU A 52 1.33 10.25 -12.25
CA GLU A 52 2.46 11.11 -12.60
C GLU A 52 3.20 10.55 -13.82
N ALA A 53 3.44 9.23 -13.86
CA ALA A 53 4.00 8.56 -15.02
C ALA A 53 3.11 8.67 -16.28
N GLU A 54 1.78 8.59 -16.16
CA GLU A 54 0.85 8.83 -17.29
C GLU A 54 0.90 10.26 -17.84
N ASN A 55 1.35 11.23 -17.04
CA ASN A 55 1.54 12.61 -17.46
C ASN A 55 2.97 12.90 -17.92
N ASP A 56 3.86 11.90 -17.88
CA ASP A 56 5.21 12.00 -18.41
C ASP A 56 5.14 12.06 -19.95
N PRO A 57 5.54 13.19 -20.58
CA PRO A 57 5.54 13.33 -22.02
C PRO A 57 6.44 12.30 -22.72
N ASP A 58 7.54 11.89 -22.08
CA ASP A 58 8.48 10.92 -22.65
C ASP A 58 7.85 9.51 -22.69
N LEU A 59 7.01 9.17 -21.70
CA LEU A 59 6.27 7.91 -21.69
C LEU A 59 5.23 7.86 -22.82
N LYS A 60 4.55 8.99 -23.09
CA LYS A 60 3.58 9.08 -24.21
C LYS A 60 4.25 8.95 -25.57
N GLU A 61 5.41 9.59 -25.74
CA GLU A 61 6.21 9.47 -26.96
C GLU A 61 6.68 8.01 -27.15
N THR A 62 7.20 7.39 -26.10
CA THR A 62 7.63 5.98 -26.12
C THR A 62 6.49 5.01 -26.44
N ILE A 63 5.28 5.22 -25.87
CA ILE A 63 4.10 4.40 -26.19
C ILE A 63 3.67 4.58 -27.65
N ASN A 64 3.74 5.81 -28.18
CA ASN A 64 3.43 6.06 -29.60
C ASN A 64 4.45 5.39 -30.53
N ASP A 65 5.74 5.46 -30.18
CA ASP A 65 6.81 4.80 -30.94
C ASP A 65 6.63 3.28 -30.97
N TRP A 66 6.21 2.68 -29.85
CA TRP A 66 5.94 1.24 -29.79
C TRP A 66 4.68 0.85 -30.58
N ALA A 67 3.63 1.67 -30.49
CA ALA A 67 2.40 1.45 -31.26
C ALA A 67 2.61 1.61 -32.77
N ALA A 68 3.54 2.46 -33.19
CA ALA A 68 3.91 2.63 -34.60
C ALA A 68 4.66 1.40 -35.15
N LEU A 69 5.48 0.75 -34.33
CA LEU A 69 6.21 -0.47 -34.71
C LEU A 69 5.31 -1.71 -34.82
N ASP A 70 4.24 -1.80 -34.04
CA ASP A 70 3.24 -2.89 -34.11
C ASP A 70 2.28 -2.78 -35.32
N GLY A 71 2.29 -1.65 -36.03
CA GLY A 71 1.44 -1.39 -37.20
C GLY A 71 2.10 -1.61 -38.57
N GLU A 72 3.36 -2.06 -38.60
CA GLU A 72 4.14 -2.35 -39.83
C GLU A 72 4.15 -3.85 -40.21
N ASP A 73 3.04 -4.56 -40.01
CA ASP A 73 2.72 -5.88 -40.60
C ASP A 73 1.44 -5.80 -41.46
#